data_AF-A0A670YHI2-F1
#
_entry.id   AF-A0A670YHI2-F1
#
_cell.length_a   1.000
_cell.length_b   1.000
_cell.length_c   1.000
_cell.angle_alpha   90.00
_cell.angle_beta   90.00
_cell.angle_gamma   90.00
#
_symmetry.space_group_name_H-M   'P 1'
#
loop_
_entity.id
_entity.type
_entity.pdbx_description
1 polymer ?
#
loop_
_entity_poly.entity_id
_entity_poly.type
_entity_poly.pdbx_seq_one_letter_code
_entity_poly.pdbx_strand_id
1 'polypeptide(L)'
;MAAVAAPAGAKNAPPAKVGLPRRRSVSQICPPPRRPMTLAELYPGCENERLGVARESMLQNHLIAKAELGKARRSNYTLPGYDFNYGLYLHGMDGGVPEAICHWHVMKPRIILEKEKPRDYMTTNIQAVKDGYVTAHEQNLYRKMKDFHVNVEDERRFKRTPPKVPPDMTYGRPARPSTPFFDLLQHKYGEIWMDEQRAVIKAEKAEKKQKKRRGKVYETRTCLLRKFQPPMKKEDLWRIPHFQKVGVKRAYSEWPGRGRPHSMAIRFGALLLLLLSLLLLLF
;
A
#
# COMPACT_ATOMS: atom_id res chain seq x y z
N MET A 1 45.06 15.24 40.59
CA MET A 1 43.93 14.90 39.70
C MET A 1 44.44 14.01 38.59
N ALA A 2 44.41 12.69 38.78
CA ALA A 2 44.80 11.73 37.76
C ALA A 2 43.53 11.30 37.01
N ALA A 3 43.49 11.60 35.72
CA ALA A 3 42.35 11.29 34.86
C ALA A 3 42.26 9.77 34.62
N VAL A 4 41.11 9.20 34.98
CA VAL A 4 40.75 7.80 34.72
C VAL A 4 40.42 7.66 33.23
N ALA A 5 41.20 6.86 32.52
CA ALA A 5 40.94 6.52 31.13
C ALA A 5 39.81 5.48 31.04
N ALA A 6 38.74 5.81 30.30
CA ALA A 6 37.64 4.90 30.00
C ALA A 6 38.05 3.85 28.96
N PRO A 7 37.61 2.58 29.07
CA PRO A 7 37.93 1.55 28.09
C PRO A 7 37.14 1.75 26.79
N ALA A 8 37.86 1.62 25.67
CA ALA A 8 37.37 1.75 24.31
C ALA A 8 36.27 0.74 23.96
N GLY A 9 35.27 1.21 23.20
CA GLY A 9 34.07 0.46 22.84
C GLY A 9 34.32 -0.85 22.09
N ALA A 10 33.62 -1.89 22.53
CA ALA A 10 33.51 -3.15 21.84
C ALA A 10 32.79 -2.96 20.49
N LYS A 11 33.51 -3.19 19.40
CA LYS A 11 32.95 -3.23 18.05
C LYS A 11 32.17 -4.53 17.89
N ASN A 12 30.86 -4.44 17.71
CA ASN A 12 29.98 -5.56 17.39
C ASN A 12 30.41 -6.19 16.05
N ALA A 13 30.98 -7.40 16.09
CA ALA A 13 31.23 -8.20 14.90
C ALA A 13 29.88 -8.73 14.35
N PRO A 14 29.68 -8.76 13.02
CA PRO A 14 28.47 -9.34 12.44
C PRO A 14 28.42 -10.85 12.73
N PRO A 15 27.23 -11.44 12.94
CA PRO A 15 27.09 -12.86 13.17
C PRO A 15 27.62 -13.66 11.97
N ALA A 16 28.47 -14.64 12.26
CA ALA A 16 29.03 -15.54 11.26
C ALA A 16 27.89 -16.18 10.45
N LYS A 17 27.96 -16.08 9.12
CA LYS A 17 27.03 -16.75 8.22
C LYS A 17 27.15 -18.27 8.43
N VAL A 18 26.18 -18.86 9.12
CA VAL A 18 26.04 -20.31 9.22
C VAL A 18 25.80 -20.82 7.80
N GLY A 19 26.80 -21.47 7.22
CA GLY A 19 26.67 -22.09 5.92
C GLY A 19 25.56 -23.13 5.95
N LEU A 20 24.58 -23.01 5.05
CA LEU A 20 23.59 -24.06 4.85
C LEU A 20 24.32 -25.40 4.61
N PRO A 21 23.82 -26.52 5.15
CA PRO A 21 24.45 -27.81 4.95
C PRO A 21 24.56 -28.08 3.45
N ARG A 22 25.80 -28.25 2.98
CA ARG A 22 26.12 -28.57 1.59
C ARG A 22 25.30 -29.80 1.21
N ARG A 23 24.41 -29.69 0.21
CA ARG A 23 23.66 -30.85 -0.30
C ARG A 23 24.68 -31.96 -0.59
N ARG A 24 24.49 -33.09 0.07
CA ARG A 24 25.35 -34.27 -0.08
C ARG A 24 25.45 -34.62 -1.56
N SER A 25 26.67 -34.69 -2.09
CA SER A 25 26.91 -35.09 -3.48
C SER A 25 26.43 -36.52 -3.68
N VAL A 26 26.04 -36.88 -4.92
CA VAL A 26 25.56 -38.23 -5.29
C VAL A 26 26.53 -39.35 -4.84
N SER A 27 27.82 -39.04 -4.72
CA SER A 27 28.85 -39.93 -4.17
C SER A 27 28.72 -40.27 -2.68
N GLN A 28 27.86 -39.58 -1.92
CA GLN A 28 27.50 -39.92 -0.54
C GLN A 28 26.20 -40.74 -0.46
N ILE A 29 25.43 -40.80 -1.55
CA ILE A 29 24.17 -41.56 -1.66
C ILE A 29 24.46 -42.96 -2.21
N CYS A 30 25.41 -43.06 -3.14
CA CYS A 30 25.85 -44.34 -3.67
C CYS A 30 27.10 -44.82 -2.93
N PRO A 31 27.18 -46.11 -2.53
CA PRO A 31 28.44 -46.67 -2.05
C PRO A 31 29.54 -46.48 -3.11
N PRO A 32 30.81 -46.35 -2.69
CA PRO A 32 31.91 -46.22 -3.63
C PRO A 32 31.89 -47.39 -4.62
N PRO A 33 32.32 -47.17 -5.88
CA PRO A 33 32.35 -48.21 -6.89
C PRO A 33 33.15 -49.41 -6.36
N ARG A 34 32.52 -50.58 -6.39
CA ARG A 34 33.11 -51.81 -5.84
C ARG A 34 34.34 -52.19 -6.64
N ARG A 35 35.47 -52.36 -5.96
CA ARG A 35 36.72 -52.80 -6.58
C ARG A 35 36.72 -54.32 -6.73
N PRO A 36 37.35 -54.86 -7.78
CA PRO A 36 37.54 -56.30 -7.91
C PRO A 36 38.40 -56.82 -6.77
N MET A 37 38.09 -58.02 -6.29
CA MET A 37 38.83 -58.68 -5.23
C MET A 37 40.29 -58.95 -5.63
N THR A 38 41.21 -58.79 -4.67
CA THR A 38 42.66 -59.00 -4.87
C THR A 38 43.14 -60.29 -4.20
N LEU A 39 44.32 -60.79 -4.59
CA LEU A 39 44.88 -62.03 -4.03
C LEU A 39 45.12 -61.96 -2.51
N ALA A 40 45.39 -60.76 -1.98
CA ALA A 40 45.63 -60.55 -0.55
C ALA A 40 44.38 -60.75 0.32
N GLU A 41 43.19 -60.71 -0.26
CA GLU A 41 41.91 -60.85 0.46
C GLU A 41 41.43 -62.31 0.55
N LEU A 42 42.13 -63.25 -0.10
CA LEU A 42 41.84 -64.68 -0.01
C LEU A 42 42.39 -65.26 1.29
N TYR A 43 41.57 -66.05 1.98
CA TYR A 43 42.07 -66.92 3.04
C TYR A 43 42.51 -68.29 2.48
N PRO A 44 43.47 -68.97 3.12
CA PRO A 44 43.86 -70.34 2.76
C PRO A 44 42.63 -71.27 2.69
N GLY A 45 42.44 -71.95 1.56
CA GLY A 45 41.29 -72.86 1.31
C GLY A 45 40.14 -72.26 0.48
N CYS A 46 40.17 -70.96 0.19
CA CYS A 46 39.23 -70.28 -0.73
C CYS A 46 39.41 -70.70 -2.20
N GLU A 47 40.64 -71.05 -2.56
CA GLU A 47 41.06 -71.27 -3.92
C GLU A 47 40.88 -72.74 -4.33
N ASN A 48 40.76 -72.97 -5.64
CA ASN A 48 40.78 -74.32 -6.17
C ASN A 48 42.21 -74.85 -6.11
N GLU A 49 42.40 -76.12 -5.74
CA GLU A 49 43.68 -76.81 -5.89
C GLU A 49 44.03 -76.83 -7.39
N ARG A 50 45.06 -76.07 -7.76
CA ARG A 50 45.40 -75.82 -9.16
C ARG A 50 46.91 -75.79 -9.34
N LEU A 51 47.34 -76.31 -10.48
CA LEU A 51 48.71 -76.23 -10.96
C LEU A 51 48.90 -74.89 -11.69
N GLY A 52 49.81 -74.04 -11.20
CA GLY A 52 50.22 -72.80 -11.84
C GLY A 52 49.99 -71.52 -11.01
N VAL A 53 50.30 -70.37 -11.60
CA VAL A 53 50.22 -69.04 -10.94
C VAL A 53 48.79 -68.50 -11.01
N ALA A 54 48.21 -68.15 -9.86
CA ALA A 54 46.90 -67.49 -9.78
C ALA A 54 46.99 -66.04 -10.31
N ARG A 55 46.07 -65.68 -11.22
CA ARG A 55 45.95 -64.32 -11.79
C ARG A 55 44.78 -63.57 -11.16
N GLU A 56 44.93 -62.26 -10.99
CA GLU A 56 43.88 -61.40 -10.40
C GLU A 56 42.57 -61.41 -11.20
N SER A 57 42.63 -61.52 -12.53
CA SER A 57 41.44 -61.60 -13.39
C SER A 57 40.56 -62.82 -13.10
N MET A 58 41.13 -63.90 -12.54
CA MET A 58 40.35 -65.08 -12.16
C MET A 58 39.46 -64.83 -10.95
N LEU A 59 39.85 -63.91 -10.06
CA LEU A 59 39.09 -63.53 -8.87
C LEU A 59 37.86 -62.70 -9.21
N GLN A 60 37.83 -62.10 -10.40
CA GLN A 60 36.66 -61.34 -10.89
C GLN A 60 35.55 -62.27 -11.39
N ASN A 61 35.87 -63.46 -11.90
CA ASN A 61 34.89 -64.37 -12.49
C ASN A 61 34.26 -65.34 -11.47
N HIS A 62 32.96 -65.21 -11.23
CA HIS A 62 32.22 -65.96 -10.21
C HIS A 62 32.06 -67.45 -10.55
N LEU A 63 32.23 -67.82 -11.82
CA LEU A 63 32.20 -69.21 -12.27
C LEU A 63 33.49 -69.97 -11.96
N ILE A 64 34.60 -69.24 -11.83
CA ILE A 64 35.92 -69.81 -11.57
C ILE A 64 36.14 -70.01 -10.06
N ALA A 65 35.51 -69.18 -9.22
CA ALA A 65 35.62 -69.26 -7.76
C ALA A 65 35.04 -70.57 -7.20
N LYS A 66 35.74 -71.16 -6.23
CA LYS A 66 35.30 -72.38 -5.55
C LYS A 66 34.00 -72.11 -4.76
N ALA A 67 33.03 -73.00 -4.89
CA ALA A 67 31.85 -72.97 -4.03
C ALA A 67 32.20 -73.54 -2.66
N GLU A 68 31.94 -72.77 -1.60
CA GLU A 68 32.25 -73.17 -0.23
C GLU A 68 31.07 -73.89 0.38
N LEU A 69 31.30 -75.07 0.96
CA LEU A 69 30.25 -75.85 1.60
C LEU A 69 29.72 -75.09 2.83
N GLY A 70 28.39 -74.99 2.93
CA GLY A 70 27.72 -74.31 4.04
C GLY A 70 27.77 -72.78 4.02
N LYS A 71 28.34 -72.16 2.97
CA LYS A 71 28.37 -70.71 2.78
C LYS A 71 27.74 -70.33 1.44
N ALA A 72 27.18 -69.13 1.37
CA ALA A 72 26.70 -68.59 0.10
C ALA A 72 27.87 -68.37 -0.88
N ARG A 73 27.57 -68.38 -2.19
CA ARG A 73 28.57 -68.03 -3.20
C ARG A 73 29.10 -66.63 -2.92
N ARG A 74 30.41 -66.50 -3.05
CA ARG A 74 31.10 -65.26 -2.72
C ARG A 74 30.89 -64.21 -3.80
N SER A 75 30.83 -62.96 -3.33
CA SER A 75 30.87 -61.79 -4.19
C SER A 75 32.34 -61.50 -4.51
N ASN A 76 32.70 -61.54 -5.78
CA ASN A 76 34.05 -61.31 -6.31
C ASN A 76 34.52 -59.84 -6.28
N TYR A 77 34.05 -59.12 -5.27
CA TYR A 77 34.30 -57.70 -5.08
C TYR A 77 34.75 -57.46 -3.66
N THR A 78 35.71 -56.56 -3.48
CA THR A 78 36.12 -56.10 -2.16
C THR A 78 34.95 -55.38 -1.53
N LEU A 79 34.41 -55.99 -0.48
CA LEU A 79 33.36 -55.39 0.32
C LEU A 79 33.99 -54.35 1.26
N PRO A 80 33.34 -53.19 1.45
CA PRO A 80 33.66 -52.31 2.55
C PRO A 80 33.72 -53.09 3.88
N GLY A 81 34.69 -52.73 4.73
CA GLY A 81 34.96 -53.40 6.00
C GLY A 81 33.77 -53.40 6.97
N TYR A 82 33.96 -54.01 8.14
CA TYR A 82 32.90 -54.23 9.13
C TYR A 82 32.20 -52.94 9.58
N ASP A 83 32.91 -51.82 9.59
CA ASP A 83 32.39 -50.51 10.01
C ASP A 83 31.44 -49.86 8.97
N PHE A 84 31.25 -50.49 7.81
CA PHE A 84 30.37 -49.99 6.77
C PHE A 84 28.95 -50.55 6.89
N ASN A 85 27.99 -49.66 7.15
CA ASN A 85 26.58 -50.00 7.17
C ASN A 85 26.01 -49.95 5.75
N TYR A 86 25.57 -51.12 5.26
CA TYR A 86 24.85 -51.21 3.98
C TYR A 86 23.43 -50.64 4.13
N GLY A 87 22.95 -50.01 3.05
CA GLY A 87 21.61 -49.42 2.98
C GLY A 87 21.64 -47.90 2.91
N LEU A 88 20.50 -47.30 2.59
CA LEU A 88 20.34 -45.86 2.53
C LEU A 88 20.00 -45.35 3.93
N TYR A 89 20.96 -44.70 4.59
CA TYR A 89 20.67 -43.98 5.83
C TYR A 89 20.01 -42.64 5.48
N LEU A 90 18.68 -42.62 5.56
CA LEU A 90 17.90 -41.39 5.49
C LEU A 90 18.10 -40.62 6.80
N HIS A 91 19.16 -39.82 6.87
CA HIS A 91 19.29 -38.85 7.94
C HIS A 91 18.13 -37.86 7.78
N GLY A 92 17.30 -37.68 8.82
CA GLY A 92 16.20 -36.72 8.86
C GLY A 92 16.74 -35.29 8.82
N MET A 93 17.24 -34.89 7.66
CA MET A 93 17.62 -33.51 7.35
C MET A 93 16.40 -32.65 7.05
N ASP A 94 15.24 -33.28 6.89
CA ASP A 94 13.97 -32.60 6.80
C ASP A 94 13.60 -32.18 8.22
N GLY A 95 13.77 -30.89 8.46
CA GLY A 95 13.38 -30.18 9.65
C GLY A 95 12.18 -30.77 10.34
N GLY A 96 12.36 -31.14 11.61
CA GLY A 96 11.30 -31.71 12.42
C GLY A 96 10.09 -30.79 12.52
N VAL A 97 9.10 -31.24 13.30
CA VAL A 97 7.87 -30.49 13.61
C VAL A 97 8.05 -28.97 13.78
N PRO A 98 9.08 -28.44 14.49
CA PRO A 98 9.27 -27.00 14.59
C PRO A 98 9.64 -26.31 13.27
N GLU A 99 10.42 -26.93 12.39
CA GLU A 99 10.73 -26.35 11.07
C GLU A 99 9.50 -26.36 10.16
N ALA A 100 8.69 -27.43 10.21
CA ALA A 100 7.45 -27.55 9.44
C ALA A 100 6.36 -26.55 9.88
N ILE A 101 6.25 -26.27 11.18
CA ILE A 101 5.23 -25.35 11.74
C ILE A 101 5.67 -23.89 11.63
N CYS A 102 6.95 -23.58 11.91
CA CYS A 102 7.40 -22.19 12.04
C CYS A 102 7.99 -21.58 10.75
N HIS A 103 8.19 -22.35 9.68
CA HIS A 103 8.67 -21.79 8.42
C HIS A 103 7.56 -21.75 7.38
N TRP A 104 6.98 -20.56 7.18
CA TRP A 104 6.26 -20.28 5.94
C TRP A 104 7.25 -20.33 4.78
N HIS A 105 7.35 -21.50 4.13
CA HIS A 105 8.09 -21.62 2.89
C HIS A 105 7.29 -20.90 1.80
N VAL A 106 7.49 -19.58 1.70
CA VAL A 106 7.06 -18.83 0.53
C VAL A 106 7.86 -19.39 -0.63
N MET A 107 7.23 -20.28 -1.41
CA MET A 107 7.81 -20.85 -2.62
C MET A 107 8.34 -19.68 -3.43
N LYS A 108 9.66 -19.52 -3.48
CA LYS A 108 10.26 -18.50 -4.32
C LYS A 108 9.82 -18.87 -5.73
N PRO A 109 9.16 -17.95 -6.47
CA PRO A 109 8.77 -18.24 -7.84
C PRO A 109 10.03 -18.74 -8.54
N ARG A 110 9.96 -19.95 -9.09
CA ARG A 110 11.08 -20.51 -9.85
C ARG A 110 11.31 -19.52 -10.98
N ILE A 111 12.42 -18.80 -10.90
CA ILE A 111 12.86 -17.95 -12.01
C ILE A 111 13.30 -18.96 -13.07
N ILE A 112 12.40 -19.25 -14.01
CA ILE A 112 12.71 -19.99 -15.21
C ILE A 112 13.78 -19.14 -15.90
N LEU A 113 15.03 -19.59 -15.84
CA LEU A 113 16.13 -18.94 -16.55
C LEU A 113 15.70 -18.84 -18.01
N GLU A 114 15.94 -17.71 -18.68
CA GLU A 114 15.49 -17.48 -20.07
C GLU A 114 15.85 -18.63 -21.02
N LYS A 115 16.95 -19.34 -20.75
CA LYS A 115 17.42 -20.51 -21.49
C LYS A 115 16.52 -21.76 -21.38
N GLU A 116 15.63 -21.83 -20.39
CA GLU A 116 14.63 -22.91 -20.25
C GLU A 116 13.33 -22.61 -21.02
N LYS A 117 13.13 -21.39 -21.54
CA LYS A 117 11.93 -21.07 -22.30
C LYS A 117 11.95 -21.81 -23.65
N PRO A 118 10.80 -22.23 -24.20
CA PRO A 118 10.77 -22.78 -25.54
C PRO A 118 11.06 -21.68 -26.57
N ARG A 119 11.76 -22.04 -27.66
CA ARG A 119 12.06 -21.13 -28.77
C ARG A 119 10.79 -20.81 -29.56
N ASP A 120 10.63 -19.55 -29.97
CA ASP A 120 9.50 -19.11 -30.79
C ASP A 120 9.85 -19.17 -32.29
N TYR A 121 9.45 -20.26 -32.93
CA TYR A 121 9.71 -20.49 -34.34
C TYR A 121 8.90 -19.57 -35.26
N MET A 122 7.71 -19.13 -34.84
CA MET A 122 6.85 -18.31 -35.70
C MET A 122 7.44 -16.90 -35.85
N THR A 123 7.80 -16.27 -34.73
CA THR A 123 8.44 -14.94 -34.78
C THR A 123 9.81 -15.00 -35.45
N THR A 124 10.60 -16.04 -35.16
CA THR A 124 11.89 -16.26 -35.84
C THR A 124 11.72 -16.34 -37.36
N ASN A 125 10.77 -17.14 -37.85
CA ASN A 125 10.55 -17.32 -39.29
C ASN A 125 10.00 -16.04 -39.94
N ILE A 126 9.06 -15.34 -39.28
CA ILE A 126 8.54 -14.06 -39.79
C ILE A 126 9.67 -13.04 -39.93
N GLN A 127 10.56 -12.94 -38.94
CA GLN A 127 11.68 -12.02 -39.02
C GLN A 127 12.73 -12.45 -40.04
N ALA A 128 13.01 -13.74 -40.17
CA ALA A 128 13.92 -14.25 -41.19
C ALA A 128 13.46 -13.82 -42.60
N VAL A 129 12.16 -13.95 -42.88
CA VAL A 129 11.58 -13.51 -44.15
C VAL A 129 11.62 -11.98 -44.30
N LYS A 130 11.37 -11.22 -43.22
CA LYS A 130 11.49 -9.74 -43.25
C LYS A 130 12.91 -9.27 -43.54
N ASP A 131 13.91 -10.00 -43.06
CA ASP A 131 15.34 -9.72 -43.28
C ASP A 131 15.84 -10.27 -44.63
N GLY A 132 14.99 -10.96 -45.40
CA GLY A 132 15.29 -11.47 -46.75
C GLY A 132 15.84 -12.89 -46.81
N TYR A 133 15.86 -13.65 -45.71
CA TYR A 133 16.30 -15.05 -45.68
C TYR A 133 15.16 -16.00 -46.08
N VAL A 134 15.19 -16.44 -47.33
CA VAL A 134 14.14 -17.29 -47.93
C VAL A 134 14.57 -18.75 -48.02
N THR A 135 15.88 -19.02 -48.11
CA THR A 135 16.41 -20.38 -48.25
C THR A 135 16.40 -21.14 -46.93
N ALA A 136 16.11 -22.44 -46.95
CA ALA A 136 16.08 -23.28 -45.74
C ALA A 136 17.42 -23.30 -44.97
N HIS A 137 18.54 -23.27 -45.69
CA HIS A 137 19.88 -23.21 -45.07
C HIS A 137 20.10 -21.88 -44.33
N GLU A 138 19.76 -20.76 -44.96
CA GLU A 138 19.83 -19.42 -44.37
C GLU A 138 18.94 -19.28 -43.15
N GLN A 139 17.71 -19.80 -43.21
CA GLN A 139 16.80 -19.81 -42.07
C GLN A 139 17.36 -20.63 -40.90
N ASN A 140 18.06 -21.74 -41.17
CA ASN A 140 18.73 -22.51 -40.13
C ASN A 140 19.92 -21.76 -39.52
N LEU A 141 20.68 -21.00 -40.32
CA LEU A 141 21.74 -20.12 -39.79
C LEU A 141 21.14 -18.98 -38.98
N TYR A 142 20.05 -18.37 -39.46
CA TYR A 142 19.32 -17.31 -38.78
C TYR A 142 18.81 -17.74 -37.40
N ARG A 143 18.28 -18.97 -37.29
CA ARG A 143 17.86 -19.59 -36.02
C ARG A 143 19.00 -19.78 -35.03
N LYS A 144 20.23 -19.99 -35.49
CA LYS A 144 21.41 -20.12 -34.62
C LYS A 144 21.94 -18.75 -34.19
N MET A 145 21.86 -17.76 -35.07
CA MET A 145 22.38 -16.41 -34.83
C MET A 145 21.45 -15.58 -33.94
N LYS A 146 20.13 -15.70 -34.12
CA LYS A 146 19.13 -14.94 -33.36
C LYS A 146 18.31 -15.86 -32.46
N ASP A 147 18.18 -15.48 -31.20
CA ASP A 147 17.59 -16.32 -30.16
C ASP A 147 16.25 -15.75 -29.64
N PHE A 148 15.15 -16.11 -30.31
CA PHE A 148 13.80 -15.68 -29.93
C PHE A 148 13.12 -16.75 -29.08
N HIS A 149 12.69 -16.36 -27.88
CA HIS A 149 12.02 -17.24 -26.93
C HIS A 149 10.58 -16.81 -26.72
N VAL A 150 9.68 -17.79 -26.53
CA VAL A 150 8.29 -17.51 -26.18
C VAL A 150 8.27 -16.87 -24.79
N ASN A 151 7.63 -15.71 -24.66
CA ASN A 151 7.41 -15.15 -23.34
C ASN A 151 6.26 -15.89 -22.65
N VAL A 152 6.61 -16.83 -21.76
CA VAL A 152 5.67 -17.62 -20.95
C VAL A 152 4.82 -16.75 -20.00
N GLU A 153 5.15 -15.46 -19.82
CA GLU A 153 4.36 -14.53 -19.01
C GLU A 153 2.91 -14.33 -19.51
N ASP A 154 2.64 -14.70 -20.77
CA ASP A 154 1.29 -14.68 -21.35
C ASP A 154 0.48 -15.97 -21.10
N GLU A 155 1.03 -16.97 -20.40
CA GLU A 155 0.25 -18.10 -19.86
C GLU A 155 -0.55 -17.73 -18.58
N ARG A 156 -0.90 -16.46 -18.41
CA ARG A 156 -1.95 -16.14 -17.44
C ARG A 156 -3.22 -16.82 -17.93
N ARG A 157 -3.70 -17.84 -17.19
CA ARG A 157 -5.04 -18.45 -17.35
C ARG A 157 -6.15 -17.39 -17.54
N PHE A 158 -5.92 -16.18 -17.07
CA PHE A 158 -6.79 -15.03 -17.25
C PHE A 158 -6.10 -13.96 -18.08
N LYS A 159 -6.69 -13.62 -19.23
CA LYS A 159 -6.30 -12.44 -20.00
C LYS A 159 -6.37 -11.21 -19.07
N ARG A 160 -5.41 -10.29 -19.17
CA ARG A 160 -5.43 -9.01 -18.42
C ARG A 160 -6.71 -8.21 -18.67
N THR A 161 -7.35 -8.46 -19.80
CA THR A 161 -8.64 -7.88 -20.13
C THR A 161 -9.76 -8.63 -19.39
N PRO A 162 -10.66 -7.89 -18.71
CA PRO A 162 -11.86 -8.51 -18.16
C PRO A 162 -12.60 -9.26 -19.27
N PRO A 163 -13.24 -10.41 -18.96
CA PRO A 163 -14.04 -11.12 -19.94
C PRO A 163 -15.06 -10.15 -20.54
N LYS A 164 -15.29 -10.24 -21.85
CA LYS A 164 -16.30 -9.41 -22.51
C LYS A 164 -17.66 -9.84 -21.99
N VAL A 165 -18.24 -9.02 -21.12
CA VAL A 165 -19.58 -9.25 -20.58
C VAL A 165 -20.59 -8.60 -21.53
N PRO A 166 -21.68 -9.30 -21.92
CA PRO A 166 -22.72 -8.68 -22.74
C PRO A 166 -23.35 -7.48 -22.01
N PRO A 167 -23.75 -6.42 -22.74
CA PRO A 167 -24.25 -5.17 -22.13
C PRO A 167 -25.50 -5.33 -21.25
N ASP A 168 -26.27 -6.39 -21.50
CA ASP A 168 -27.53 -6.69 -20.80
C ASP A 168 -27.31 -7.47 -19.48
N MET A 169 -26.07 -7.89 -19.20
CA MET A 169 -25.78 -8.66 -18.00
C MET A 169 -25.49 -7.73 -16.82
N THR A 170 -26.49 -7.55 -15.97
CA THR A 170 -26.37 -6.76 -14.75
C THR A 170 -25.80 -7.63 -13.63
N TYR A 171 -24.55 -7.39 -13.23
CA TYR A 171 -24.04 -7.95 -11.97
C TYR A 171 -24.66 -7.22 -10.77
N GLY A 172 -24.69 -7.88 -9.62
CA GLY A 172 -25.22 -7.31 -8.38
C GLY A 172 -24.62 -5.94 -8.05
N ARG A 173 -25.33 -5.18 -7.20
CA ARG A 173 -24.89 -3.85 -6.77
C ARG A 173 -23.49 -3.96 -6.13
N PRO A 174 -22.49 -3.18 -6.58
CA PRO A 174 -21.18 -3.19 -5.94
C PRO A 174 -21.35 -2.87 -4.46
N ALA A 175 -20.55 -3.50 -3.61
CA ALA A 175 -20.54 -3.18 -2.20
C ALA A 175 -20.34 -1.67 -2.03
N ARG A 176 -21.08 -1.06 -1.09
CA ARG A 176 -20.89 0.35 -0.76
C ARG A 176 -19.41 0.55 -0.45
N PRO A 177 -18.68 1.44 -1.16
CA PRO A 177 -17.29 1.68 -0.85
C PRO A 177 -17.21 2.07 0.63
N SER A 178 -16.22 1.54 1.35
CA SER A 178 -15.94 2.01 2.70
C SER A 178 -15.76 3.53 2.66
N THR A 179 -16.15 4.21 3.74
CA THR A 179 -15.86 5.64 3.88
C THR A 179 -14.38 5.86 3.59
N PRO A 180 -14.02 6.62 2.55
CA PRO A 180 -12.63 6.74 2.11
C PRO A 180 -11.79 7.23 3.27
N PHE A 181 -10.88 6.39 3.76
CA PHE A 181 -10.09 6.66 4.97
C PHE A 181 -9.27 7.96 4.85
N PHE A 182 -8.88 8.30 3.62
CA PHE A 182 -8.18 9.54 3.33
C PHE A 182 -9.01 10.79 3.64
N ASP A 183 -10.31 10.78 3.39
CA ASP A 183 -11.18 11.93 3.69
C ASP A 183 -11.40 12.10 5.20
N LEU A 184 -11.26 11.02 5.98
CA LEU A 184 -11.25 11.06 7.44
C LEU A 184 -9.95 11.68 7.97
N LEU A 185 -8.79 11.27 7.43
CA LEU A 185 -7.48 11.83 7.77
C LEU A 185 -7.38 13.33 7.43
N GLN A 186 -8.01 13.73 6.32
CA GLN A 186 -8.04 15.12 5.88
C GLN A 186 -9.12 15.96 6.57
N HIS A 187 -9.91 15.38 7.48
CA HIS A 187 -11.04 16.05 8.14
C HIS A 187 -12.05 16.70 7.18
N LYS A 188 -12.18 16.21 5.95
CA LYS A 188 -13.07 16.79 4.92
C LYS A 188 -14.53 16.84 5.35
N TYR A 189 -14.98 15.84 6.11
CA TYR A 189 -16.35 15.84 6.62
C TYR A 189 -16.60 16.97 7.63
N GLY A 190 -15.57 17.39 8.37
CA GLY A 190 -15.63 18.58 9.21
C GLY A 190 -15.75 19.86 8.38
N GLU A 191 -15.00 19.97 7.28
CA GLU A 191 -15.07 21.11 6.36
C GLU A 191 -16.45 21.20 5.68
N ILE A 192 -16.96 20.07 5.17
CA ILE A 192 -18.29 19.98 4.57
C ILE A 192 -19.36 20.44 5.57
N TRP A 193 -19.29 19.97 6.82
CA TRP A 193 -20.22 20.39 7.86
C TRP A 193 -20.13 21.89 8.15
N MET A 194 -18.91 22.46 8.21
CA MET A 194 -18.73 23.90 8.40
C MET A 194 -19.31 24.71 7.25
N ASP A 195 -19.19 24.22 6.01
CA ASP A 195 -19.76 24.87 4.83
C ASP A 195 -21.28 24.77 4.77
N GLU A 196 -21.86 23.64 5.20
CA GLU A 196 -23.31 23.48 5.40
C GLU A 196 -23.81 24.48 6.46
N GLN A 197 -23.13 24.60 7.60
CA GLN A 197 -23.50 25.58 8.63
C GLN A 197 -23.41 27.02 8.11
N ARG A 198 -22.35 27.37 7.37
CA ARG A 198 -22.22 28.67 6.71
C ARG A 198 -23.35 28.91 5.72
N ALA A 199 -23.74 27.90 4.94
CA ALA A 199 -24.84 27.98 3.99
C ALA A 199 -26.19 28.20 4.68
N VAL A 200 -26.48 27.49 5.78
CA VAL A 200 -27.68 27.69 6.61
C VAL A 200 -27.73 29.11 7.15
N ILE A 201 -26.65 29.59 7.76
CA ILE A 201 -26.57 30.97 8.30
C ILE A 201 -26.76 32.00 7.17
N LYS A 202 -26.20 31.75 6.00
CA LYS A 202 -26.34 32.62 4.82
C LYS A 202 -27.79 32.65 4.32
N ALA A 203 -28.45 31.50 4.28
CA ALA A 203 -29.85 31.36 3.90
C ALA A 203 -30.77 32.09 4.91
N GLU A 204 -30.58 31.90 6.22
CA GLU A 204 -31.34 32.63 7.24
C GLU A 204 -31.14 34.15 7.13
N LYS A 205 -29.91 34.61 6.93
CA LYS A 205 -29.63 36.04 6.75
C LYS A 205 -30.32 36.58 5.50
N ALA A 206 -30.36 35.82 4.41
CA ALA A 206 -31.06 36.19 3.19
C ALA A 206 -32.58 36.24 3.41
N GLU A 207 -33.15 35.26 4.09
CA GLU A 207 -34.57 35.21 4.44
C GLU A 207 -34.96 36.38 5.35
N LYS A 208 -34.16 36.68 6.39
CA LYS A 208 -34.36 37.84 7.27
C LYS A 208 -34.31 39.16 6.49
N LYS A 209 -33.37 39.28 5.54
CA LYS A 209 -33.31 40.45 4.63
C LYS A 209 -34.54 40.53 3.72
N GLN A 210 -35.01 39.41 3.18
CA GLN A 210 -36.20 39.35 2.32
C GLN A 210 -37.47 39.70 3.12
N LYS A 211 -37.63 39.18 4.34
CA LYS A 211 -38.72 39.54 5.27
C LYS A 211 -38.70 41.02 5.62
N LYS A 212 -37.52 41.62 5.88
CA LYS A 212 -37.40 43.08 6.07
C LYS A 212 -37.80 43.89 4.83
N ARG A 213 -37.49 43.40 3.62
CA ARG A 213 -37.94 44.04 2.36
C ARG A 213 -39.46 43.93 2.18
N ARG A 214 -40.06 42.78 2.49
CA ARG A 214 -41.52 42.54 2.42
C ARG A 214 -42.29 43.26 3.53
N GLY A 215 -41.67 43.46 4.70
CA GLY A 215 -42.22 44.20 5.84
C GLY A 215 -42.27 45.72 5.66
N LYS A 216 -41.72 46.26 4.58
CA LYS A 216 -42.06 47.62 4.11
C LYS A 216 -43.44 47.54 3.46
N VAL A 217 -44.48 47.39 4.28
CA VAL A 217 -45.87 47.58 3.85
C VAL A 217 -45.96 49.03 3.40
N TYR A 218 -46.21 49.25 2.11
CA TYR A 218 -46.48 50.59 1.60
C TYR A 218 -47.73 51.11 2.29
N GLU A 219 -47.69 52.35 2.76
CA GLU A 219 -48.88 52.96 3.36
C GLU A 219 -49.95 53.07 2.28
N THR A 220 -51.07 52.38 2.45
CA THR A 220 -52.24 52.53 1.59
C THR A 220 -52.84 53.92 1.79
N ARG A 221 -53.56 54.45 0.78
CA ARG A 221 -54.20 55.78 0.82
C ARG A 221 -55.04 56.01 2.09
N THR A 222 -55.66 54.96 2.62
CA THR A 222 -56.43 54.98 3.87
C THR A 222 -55.56 55.18 5.13
N CYS A 223 -54.37 54.55 5.20
CA CYS A 223 -53.40 54.78 6.29
C CYS A 223 -52.85 56.21 6.27
N LEU A 224 -52.55 56.73 5.08
CA LEU A 224 -52.13 58.12 4.89
C LEU A 224 -53.22 59.11 5.36
N LEU A 225 -54.48 58.86 4.98
CA LEU A 225 -55.62 59.69 5.41
C LEU A 225 -55.89 59.61 6.92
N ARG A 226 -55.65 58.46 7.58
CA ARG A 226 -55.76 58.34 9.04
C ARG A 226 -54.68 59.14 9.80
N LYS A 227 -53.47 59.21 9.25
CA LYS A 227 -52.36 59.99 9.82
C LYS A 227 -52.45 61.48 9.50
N PHE A 228 -53.16 61.83 8.44
CA PHE A 228 -53.35 63.21 8.03
C PHE A 228 -54.28 63.93 9.02
N GLN A 229 -53.71 64.85 9.81
CA GLN A 229 -54.49 65.85 10.52
C GLN A 229 -54.65 67.06 9.59
N PRO A 230 -55.87 67.43 9.20
CA PRO A 230 -56.07 68.64 8.41
C PRO A 230 -55.49 69.82 9.20
N PRO A 231 -54.73 70.73 8.56
CA PRO A 231 -54.21 71.89 9.24
C PRO A 231 -55.39 72.66 9.83
N MET A 232 -55.43 72.76 11.16
CA MET A 232 -56.43 73.53 11.87
C MET A 232 -56.35 74.95 11.32
N LYS A 233 -57.42 75.42 10.66
CA LYS A 233 -57.52 76.82 10.26
C LYS A 233 -57.30 77.62 11.53
N LYS A 234 -56.27 78.48 11.53
CA LYS A 234 -56.11 79.45 12.61
C LYS A 234 -57.25 80.43 12.43
N GLU A 235 -58.38 80.15 13.08
CA GLU A 235 -59.42 81.16 13.20
C GLU A 235 -58.80 82.32 13.96
N ASP A 236 -58.77 83.49 13.32
CA ASP A 236 -58.35 84.70 14.00
C ASP A 236 -59.31 84.89 15.17
N LEU A 237 -58.79 84.84 16.40
CA LEU A 237 -59.60 85.08 17.59
C LEU A 237 -60.36 86.39 17.40
N TRP A 238 -61.67 86.37 17.64
CA TRP A 238 -62.54 87.54 17.51
C TRP A 238 -61.90 88.76 18.19
N ARG A 239 -61.67 89.83 17.42
CA ARG A 239 -61.08 91.09 17.91
C ARG A 239 -62.12 92.19 17.89
N ILE A 240 -62.13 92.99 18.95
CA ILE A 240 -62.97 94.19 19.06
C ILE A 240 -62.37 95.27 18.13
N PRO A 241 -63.15 95.87 17.19
CA PRO A 241 -62.63 96.78 16.16
C PRO A 241 -61.88 98.00 16.72
N HIS A 242 -62.24 98.43 17.93
CA HIS A 242 -61.70 99.61 18.58
C HIS A 242 -60.19 99.53 18.88
N PHE A 243 -59.63 98.32 19.04
CA PHE A 243 -58.23 98.12 19.43
C PHE A 243 -57.29 97.74 18.26
N GLN A 244 -57.73 97.87 17.01
CA GLN A 244 -56.96 97.44 15.83
C GLN A 244 -55.88 98.45 15.39
N LYS A 245 -55.90 99.69 15.92
CA LYS A 245 -55.07 100.82 15.46
C LYS A 245 -53.87 101.19 16.34
N VAL A 246 -53.52 100.38 17.34
CA VAL A 246 -52.34 100.66 18.18
C VAL A 246 -51.26 99.61 17.93
N GLY A 247 -50.23 100.00 17.18
CA GLY A 247 -49.03 99.19 16.98
C GLY A 247 -48.24 99.09 18.29
N VAL A 248 -48.32 97.94 18.96
CA VAL A 248 -47.60 97.72 20.21
C VAL A 248 -46.11 97.48 19.93
N LYS A 249 -45.30 98.48 20.27
CA LYS A 249 -43.86 98.33 20.50
C LYS A 249 -43.64 97.49 21.77
N ARG A 250 -42.78 96.46 21.62
CA ARG A 250 -42.22 95.52 22.61
C ARG A 250 -42.39 95.83 24.09
N ALA A 251 -42.72 94.78 24.86
CA ALA A 251 -41.78 94.05 25.73
C ALA A 251 -42.56 93.49 26.92
N TYR A 252 -42.54 92.17 27.14
CA TYR A 252 -42.34 91.59 28.47
C TYR A 252 -41.96 90.11 28.34
N SER A 253 -40.78 89.82 28.89
CA SER A 253 -40.34 88.60 29.56
C SER A 253 -40.37 87.27 28.78
N GLU A 254 -39.20 86.95 28.21
CA GLU A 254 -38.62 85.61 28.33
C GLU A 254 -38.64 85.14 29.80
N TRP A 255 -39.19 83.94 30.02
CA TRP A 255 -38.89 83.13 31.20
C TRP A 255 -38.09 81.90 30.76
N PRO A 256 -36.89 81.66 31.32
CA PRO A 256 -36.06 80.53 30.98
C PRO A 256 -36.48 79.31 31.82
N GLY A 257 -36.35 78.12 31.23
CA GLY A 257 -36.25 76.89 32.02
C GLY A 257 -37.39 75.90 31.85
N ARG A 258 -37.26 75.04 30.83
CA ARG A 258 -37.41 73.58 30.99
C ARG A 258 -36.69 72.89 29.83
N GLY A 259 -35.38 72.74 29.99
CA GLY A 259 -34.54 71.90 29.14
C GLY A 259 -34.94 70.43 29.30
N ARG A 260 -35.18 69.76 28.17
CA ARG A 260 -35.30 68.30 28.08
C ARG A 260 -33.90 67.68 28.23
N PRO A 261 -33.69 66.62 29.02
CA PRO A 261 -32.42 65.94 29.07
C PRO A 261 -32.36 64.91 27.92
N HIS A 262 -31.80 65.30 26.78
CA HIS A 262 -31.31 64.34 25.79
C HIS A 262 -29.88 64.73 25.41
N SER A 263 -29.03 63.70 25.30
CA SER A 263 -27.65 63.73 24.80
C SER A 263 -26.52 63.91 25.82
N MET A 264 -26.35 62.95 26.73
CA MET A 264 -25.03 62.61 27.31
C MET A 264 -24.82 61.09 27.47
N ALA A 265 -25.33 60.26 26.54
CA ALA A 265 -25.15 58.80 26.59
C ALA A 265 -24.31 58.23 25.42
N ILE A 266 -23.86 59.06 24.47
CA ILE A 266 -23.21 58.55 23.24
C ILE A 266 -21.68 58.77 23.24
N ARG A 267 -21.11 59.54 24.17
CA ARG A 267 -19.66 59.83 24.18
C ARG A 267 -18.82 58.95 25.12
N PHE A 268 -19.42 58.22 26.06
CA PHE A 268 -18.68 57.29 26.94
C PHE A 268 -18.50 55.88 26.34
N GLY A 269 -19.41 55.42 25.48
CA GLY A 269 -19.32 54.08 24.87
C GLY A 269 -18.19 53.93 23.84
N ALA A 270 -17.87 54.98 23.10
CA ALA A 270 -16.80 54.95 22.09
C ALA A 270 -15.39 54.91 22.72
N LEU A 271 -15.22 55.54 23.89
CA LEU A 271 -13.94 55.58 24.61
C LEU A 271 -13.66 54.26 25.34
N LEU A 272 -14.71 53.60 25.86
CA LEU A 272 -14.59 52.27 26.48
C LEU A 272 -14.27 51.17 25.45
N LEU A 273 -14.84 51.25 24.24
CA LEU A 273 -14.56 50.29 23.16
C LEU A 273 -13.16 50.47 22.57
N LEU A 274 -12.65 51.70 22.48
CA LEU A 274 -11.27 51.96 22.06
C LEU A 274 -10.25 51.46 23.09
N LEU A 275 -10.51 51.68 24.39
CA LEU A 275 -9.67 51.18 25.47
C LEU A 275 -9.67 49.64 25.53
N LEU A 276 -10.82 48.98 25.34
CA LEU A 276 -10.90 47.52 25.26
C LEU A 276 -10.19 46.94 24.03
N SER A 277 -10.20 47.64 22.88
CA SER A 277 -9.46 47.18 21.69
C SER A 277 -7.94 47.32 21.83
N LEU A 278 -7.47 48.35 22.54
CA LEU A 278 -6.04 48.56 22.82
C LEU A 278 -5.51 47.53 23.84
N LEU A 279 -6.34 47.11 24.79
CA LEU A 279 -5.97 46.10 25.79
C LEU A 279 -5.89 44.68 25.22
N LEU A 280 -6.65 44.40 24.15
CA LEU A 280 -6.61 43.13 23.39
C LEU A 280 -5.45 43.04 22.39
N LEU A 281 -4.74 44.13 22.12
CA LEU A 281 -3.54 44.17 21.26
C LEU A 281 -2.23 44.06 22.07
N LEU A 282 -2.30 44.13 23.39
CA LEU A 282 -1.15 44.06 24.31
C LEU A 282 -1.04 42.73 25.09
N PHE A 283 -1.90 41.75 24.76
CA PHE A 283 -1.83 40.35 25.20
C PHE A 283 -1.91 39.43 23.99
#